data_AF-A0A2N5KMI2-F1
#
_entry.id   AF-A0A2N5KMI2-F1
#
_cell.length_a   1.000
_cell.length_b   1.000
_cell.length_c   1.000
_cell.angle_alpha   90.00
_cell.angle_beta   90.00
_cell.angle_gamma   90.00
#
_symmetry.space_group_name_H-M   'P 1'
#
loop_
_entity.id
_entity.type
_entity.pdbx_description
1 polymer ?
#
loop_
_entity_poly.entity_id
_entity_poly.type
_entity_poly.pdbx_seq_one_letter_code
_entity_poly.pdbx_strand_id
1 'polypeptide(L)'
;MVVGASQTYCYAHDPARQGERKRNASRAGKSRGNGEIAALKEQLRKLADDVLEGRVDRSSAAVVNQIINTRARLLEVERRIKETEELEERLEALEGVLKGRQAR
;
A
#
# COMPACT_ATOMS: atom_id res chain seq x y z
N MET A 1 19.32 14.03 17.59
CA MET A 1 19.70 13.41 16.30
C MET A 1 21.19 13.58 16.14
N VAL A 2 21.96 12.49 16.17
CA VAL A 2 23.43 12.59 16.10
C VAL A 2 23.82 12.85 14.65
N VAL A 3 24.23 14.08 14.37
CA VAL A 3 24.84 14.46 13.10
C VAL A 3 26.35 14.42 13.36
N GLY A 4 27.09 13.58 12.61
CA GLY A 4 28.55 13.51 12.76
C GLY A 4 29.18 14.87 12.47
N ALA A 5 30.36 15.13 13.02
CA ALA A 5 31.01 16.46 13.04
C ALA A 5 31.19 17.15 11.67
N SER A 6 31.01 16.44 10.55
CA SER A 6 31.14 16.93 9.17
C SER A 6 29.84 17.02 8.37
N GLN A 7 28.68 16.64 8.93
CA GLN A 7 27.40 16.68 8.22
C GLN A 7 26.51 17.80 8.77
N THR A 8 26.07 18.71 7.89
CA THR A 8 25.16 19.83 8.26
C THR A 8 23.74 19.35 8.51
N TYR A 9 23.33 18.29 7.81
CA TYR A 9 22.00 17.71 7.92
C TYR A 9 22.10 16.22 8.22
N CYS A 10 21.19 15.73 9.05
CA CYS A 10 20.98 14.30 9.21
C CYS A 10 20.20 13.74 8.01
N TYR A 11 20.25 12.42 7.82
CA TYR A 11 19.56 11.72 6.72
C TYR A 11 18.07 12.10 6.57
N ALA A 12 17.36 12.31 7.67
CA ALA A 12 15.94 12.69 7.64
C ALA A 12 15.68 14.13 7.17
N HIS A 13 16.66 15.04 7.31
CA HIS A 13 16.51 16.47 7.03
C HIS A 13 17.38 16.97 5.88
N ASP A 14 18.21 16.12 5.28
CA ASP A 14 19.04 16.47 4.12
C ASP A 14 18.17 16.74 2.87
N PRO A 15 18.15 17.97 2.31
CA PRO A 15 17.37 18.28 1.11
C PRO A 15 17.79 17.44 -0.11
N ALA A 16 19.08 17.12 -0.25
CA ALA A 16 19.60 16.34 -1.37
C ALA A 16 19.05 14.90 -1.39
N ARG A 17 18.61 14.39 -0.24
CA ARG A 17 18.03 13.05 -0.08
C ARG A 17 16.51 13.01 -0.12
N GLN A 18 15.83 14.13 -0.40
CA GLN A 18 14.37 14.18 -0.44
C GLN A 18 13.78 13.16 -1.43
N GLY A 19 14.35 13.05 -2.63
CA GLY A 19 13.91 12.08 -3.64
C GLY A 19 14.12 10.64 -3.21
N GLU A 20 15.24 10.33 -2.56
CA GLU A 20 15.54 9.01 -2.00
C GLU A 20 14.56 8.64 -0.89
N ARG A 21 14.28 9.57 0.04
CA ARG A 21 13.28 9.38 1.10
C ARG A 21 11.88 9.17 0.55
N LYS A 22 11.46 9.95 -0.47
CA LYS A 22 10.16 9.75 -1.14
C LYS A 22 10.08 8.33 -1.73
N ARG A 23 11.12 7.89 -2.45
CA ARG A 23 11.19 6.52 -3.01
C ARG A 23 11.14 5.44 -1.94
N ASN A 24 11.89 5.61 -0.84
CA ASN A 24 11.92 4.64 0.26
C ASN A 24 10.58 4.55 0.98
N ALA A 25 9.90 5.67 1.20
CA ALA A 25 8.53 5.70 1.75
C ALA A 25 7.52 4.99 0.81
N SER A 26 7.60 5.25 -0.50
CA SER A 26 6.76 4.56 -1.49
C SER A 26 7.00 3.05 -1.48
N ARG A 27 8.27 2.59 -1.41
CA ARG A 27 8.64 1.17 -1.33
C ARG A 27 8.14 0.52 -0.04
N ALA A 28 8.32 1.17 1.10
CA ALA A 28 7.83 0.67 2.39
C ALA A 28 6.30 0.53 2.40
N GLY A 29 5.58 1.48 1.79
CA GLY A 29 4.14 1.39 1.61
C GLY A 29 3.70 0.23 0.72
N LYS A 30 4.51 -0.16 -0.28
CA LYS A 30 4.22 -1.33 -1.14
C LYS A 30 4.42 -2.65 -0.41
N SER A 31 5.42 -2.76 0.47
CA SER A 31 5.64 -3.97 1.28
C SER A 31 4.58 -4.21 2.36
N ARG A 32 3.90 -3.16 2.84
CA ARG A 32 2.93 -3.26 3.95
C ARG A 32 1.65 -4.02 3.57
N GLY A 33 1.28 -4.04 2.29
CA GLY A 33 0.07 -4.71 1.79
C GLY A 33 0.08 -6.24 1.91
N ASN A 34 1.23 -6.87 2.19
CA ASN A 34 1.30 -8.32 2.40
C ASN A 34 0.66 -8.78 3.71
N GLY A 35 0.68 -7.94 4.76
CA GLY A 35 0.15 -8.31 6.08
C GLY A 35 -1.37 -8.48 6.10
N GLU A 36 -2.10 -7.57 5.44
CA GLU A 36 -3.57 -7.61 5.42
C GLU A 36 -4.10 -8.76 4.58
N ILE A 37 -3.47 -9.05 3.44
CA ILE A 37 -3.80 -10.26 2.65
C ILE A 37 -3.52 -11.52 3.46
N ALA A 38 -2.40 -11.59 4.17
CA ALA A 38 -2.08 -12.73 5.02
C ALA A 38 -3.14 -12.91 6.13
N ALA A 39 -3.58 -11.82 6.76
CA ALA A 39 -4.64 -11.85 7.77
C ALA A 39 -5.99 -12.33 7.19
N LEU A 40 -6.38 -11.87 6.00
CA LEU A 40 -7.60 -12.34 5.33
C LEU A 40 -7.53 -13.83 4.97
N LYS A 41 -6.37 -14.31 4.49
CA LYS A 41 -6.14 -15.73 4.21
C LYS A 41 -6.28 -16.59 5.46
N GLU A 42 -5.74 -16.11 6.58
CA GLU A 42 -5.86 -16.82 7.85
C GLU A 42 -7.31 -16.86 8.35
N GLN A 43 -8.05 -15.76 8.22
CA GLN A 43 -9.48 -15.74 8.55
C GLN A 43 -10.30 -16.71 7.69
N LEU A 44 -10.01 -16.80 6.39
CA LEU A 44 -10.68 -17.76 5.49
C LEU A 44 -10.35 -19.20 5.85
N ARG A 45 -9.07 -19.50 6.18
CA ARG A 45 -8.66 -20.83 6.62
C ARG A 45 -9.39 -21.23 7.90
N LYS A 46 -9.37 -20.36 8.91
CA LYS A 46 -10.08 -20.59 10.17
C LYS A 46 -11.58 -20.81 9.96
N LEU A 47 -12.22 -20.00 9.12
CA LEU A 47 -13.64 -20.18 8.81
C LEU A 47 -13.91 -21.52 8.13
N ALA A 48 -13.03 -21.96 7.22
CA ALA A 48 -13.15 -23.27 6.58
C ALA A 48 -13.04 -24.41 7.60
N ASP A 49 -12.04 -24.35 8.49
CA ASP A 49 -11.85 -25.33 9.55
C ASP A 49 -13.07 -25.38 10.50
N ASP A 50 -13.55 -24.20 10.93
CA ASP A 50 -14.72 -24.06 11.82
C ASP A 50 -16.00 -24.64 11.18
N VAL A 51 -16.18 -24.51 9.85
CA VAL A 51 -17.32 -25.10 9.12
C VAL A 51 -17.18 -26.61 8.98
N LEU A 52 -15.99 -27.10 8.65
CA LEU A 52 -15.72 -28.54 8.48
C LEU A 52 -15.86 -29.31 9.79
N GLU A 53 -15.45 -28.70 10.90
CA GLU A 53 -15.60 -29.26 12.24
C GLU A 53 -17.00 -29.04 12.84
N GLY A 54 -17.88 -28.31 12.14
CA GLY A 54 -19.25 -28.05 12.61
C GLY A 54 -19.33 -27.06 13.78
N ARG A 55 -18.27 -26.29 14.03
CA ARG A 55 -18.24 -25.21 15.05
C ARG A 55 -19.11 -24.01 14.66
N VAL A 56 -19.35 -23.81 13.35
CA VAL A 56 -20.21 -22.76 12.81
C VAL A 56 -21.14 -23.37 11.75
N ASP A 57 -22.41 -22.93 11.75
CA ASP A 57 -23.37 -23.39 10.75
C ASP A 57 -23.11 -22.76 9.37
N ARG A 58 -23.57 -23.43 8.31
CA ARG A 58 -23.31 -23.01 6.93
C ARG A 58 -23.91 -21.65 6.58
N SER A 59 -25.03 -21.25 7.19
CA SER A 59 -25.68 -19.97 6.90
C SER A 59 -24.87 -18.81 7.49
N SER A 60 -24.45 -18.92 8.76
CA SER A 60 -23.55 -17.95 9.39
C SER A 60 -22.22 -17.88 8.64
N ALA A 61 -21.65 -19.02 8.25
CA ALA A 61 -20.40 -19.06 7.53
C ALA A 61 -20.48 -18.38 6.14
N ALA A 62 -21.61 -18.52 5.44
CA ALA A 62 -21.82 -17.82 4.18
C ALA A 62 -21.81 -16.29 4.36
N VAL A 63 -22.46 -15.78 5.40
CA VAL A 63 -22.47 -14.33 5.73
C VAL A 63 -21.06 -13.85 6.10
N VAL A 64 -20.34 -14.60 6.95
CA VAL A 64 -18.96 -14.25 7.32
C VAL A 64 -18.04 -14.23 6.09
N ASN A 65 -18.16 -15.20 5.19
CA ASN A 65 -17.41 -15.21 3.94
C ASN A 65 -17.74 -13.99 3.07
N GLN A 66 -19.00 -13.54 3.00
CA GLN A 66 -19.36 -12.31 2.27
C GLN A 66 -18.70 -11.07 2.88
N ILE A 67 -18.64 -10.97 4.21
CA ILE A 67 -17.98 -9.87 4.92
C ILE A 67 -16.46 -9.88 4.63
N ILE A 68 -15.81 -11.04 4.73
CA ILE A 68 -14.37 -11.18 4.44
C ILE A 68 -14.07 -10.81 2.99
N ASN A 69 -14.89 -11.25 2.03
CA ASN A 69 -14.73 -10.89 0.63
C ASN A 69 -14.95 -9.39 0.37
N THR A 70 -15.87 -8.76 1.10
CA THR A 70 -16.07 -7.30 1.04
C THR A 70 -14.83 -6.57 1.52
N ARG A 71 -14.20 -7.02 2.61
CA ARG A 71 -12.93 -6.47 3.09
C ARG A 71 -11.80 -6.64 2.08
N ALA A 72 -11.71 -7.79 1.42
CA ALA A 72 -10.73 -8.02 0.36
C ALA A 72 -10.90 -7.03 -0.81
N ARG A 73 -12.14 -6.74 -1.22
CA ARG A 73 -12.44 -5.75 -2.28
C ARG A 73 -12.06 -4.32 -1.87
N LEU A 74 -12.26 -3.95 -0.61
CA LEU A 74 -11.84 -2.63 -0.11
C LEU A 74 -10.31 -2.45 -0.23
N LEU A 75 -9.53 -3.47 0.13
CA LEU A 75 -8.07 -3.44 -0.06
C LEU A 75 -7.67 -3.31 -1.52
N GLU A 76 -8.40 -3.95 -2.43
CA GLU A 76 -8.17 -3.82 -3.87
C GLU A 76 -8.46 -2.38 -4.34
N VAL A 77 -9.55 -1.78 -3.88
CA VAL A 77 -9.89 -0.38 -4.19
C VAL A 77 -8.80 0.58 -3.70
N GLU A 78 -8.34 0.44 -2.47
CA GLU A 78 -7.25 1.25 -1.92
C GLU A 78 -5.96 1.13 -2.76
N ARG A 79 -5.62 -0.08 -3.21
CA ARG A 79 -4.46 -0.29 -4.09
C ARG A 79 -4.64 0.38 -5.44
N ARG A 80 -5.80 0.24 -6.06
CA ARG A 80 -6.11 0.88 -7.36
C ARG A 80 -6.06 2.40 -7.26
N ILE A 81 -6.57 2.98 -6.16
CA ILE A 81 -6.46 4.43 -5.92
C ILE A 81 -5.00 4.84 -5.88
N LYS A 82 -4.18 4.16 -5.07
CA LYS A 82 -2.75 4.47 -4.96
C LYS A 82 -1.99 4.30 -6.28
N GLU A 83 -2.29 3.24 -7.04
CA GLU A 83 -1.70 3.03 -8.36
C GLU A 83 -2.11 4.14 -9.34
N THR A 84 -3.36 4.60 -9.27
CA THR A 84 -3.87 5.71 -10.10
C THR A 84 -3.17 7.01 -9.74
N GLU A 85 -3.07 7.36 -8.45
CA GLU A 85 -2.33 8.53 -7.97
C GLU A 85 -0.85 8.49 -8.40
N GLU A 86 -0.19 7.32 -8.31
CA GLU A 86 1.19 7.16 -8.78
C GLU A 86 1.34 7.36 -10.30
N LEU A 87 0.32 7.02 -11.08
CA LEU A 87 0.29 7.26 -12.53
C LEU A 87 0.02 8.72 -12.85
N GLU A 88 -0.91 9.36 -12.14
CA GLU A 88 -1.20 10.80 -12.25
C GLU A 88 0.05 11.64 -11.97
N GLU A 89 0.77 11.37 -10.87
CA GLU A 89 2.04 12.07 -10.56
C GLU A 89 3.07 11.94 -11.70
N ARG A 90 3.17 10.76 -12.32
CA ARG A 90 4.09 10.52 -13.44
C ARG A 90 3.66 11.24 -14.71
N LEU A 91 2.36 11.28 -14.99
CA LEU A 91 1.81 12.00 -16.13
C LEU A 91 2.05 13.50 -15.99
N GLU A 92 1.76 14.08 -14.82
CA GLU A 92 2.03 15.50 -14.54
C GLU A 92 3.51 15.85 -14.72
N ALA A 93 4.42 15.00 -14.23
CA ALA A 93 5.85 15.19 -14.40
C ALA A 93 6.25 15.18 -15.89
N LEU A 94 5.69 14.26 -16.69
CA LEU A 94 5.93 14.19 -18.13
C LEU A 94 5.38 15.42 -18.86
N GLU A 95 4.16 15.84 -18.53
CA GLU A 95 3.55 17.04 -19.09
C GLU A 95 4.38 18.29 -18.79
N GLY A 96 4.89 18.43 -17.57
CA GLY A 96 5.77 19.54 -17.19
C GLY A 96 7.03 19.60 -18.05
N VAL A 97 7.66 18.45 -18.31
CA VAL A 97 8.84 18.35 -19.20
C VAL A 97 8.48 18.73 -20.64
N LEU A 98 7.34 18.27 -21.16
CA LEU A 98 6.89 18.56 -22.52
C LEU A 98 6.56 20.04 -22.71
N LYS A 99 5.81 20.65 -21.77
CA LYS A 99 5.50 22.08 -21.76
C LYS A 99 6.78 22.92 -21.72
N GLY A 100 7.75 22.53 -20.90
CA GLY A 100 9.06 23.20 -20.82
C GLY A 100 9.91 23.08 -22.10
N ARG A 101 9.71 22.03 -22.91
CA ARG A 101 10.36 21.87 -24.23
C ARG A 101 9.68 22.70 -25.33
N GLN A 102 8.36 22.87 -25.28
CA GLN A 102 7.62 23.69 -26.25
C GLN A 102 7.80 25.19 -26.03
N ALA A 103 8.10 25.61 -24.81
CA ALA A 103 8.33 27.02 -24.46
C ALA A 103 9.76 27.52 -24.77
N ARG A 104 10.64 26.66 -25.30
CA ARG A 104 11.99 26.99 -25.77
C ARG A 104 12.02 26.98 -27.29
#